data_AF-A0A3S8ZSP3-F1
#
_entry.id   AF-A0A3S8ZSP3-F1
#
_cell.length_a   1.000
_cell.length_b   1.000
_cell.length_c   1.000
_cell.angle_alpha   90.00
_cell.angle_beta   90.00
_cell.angle_gamma   90.00
#
_symmetry.space_group_name_H-M   'P 1'
#
loop_
_entity.id
_entity.type
_entity.pdbx_description
1 polymer ?
#
loop_
_entity_poly.entity_id
_entity_poly.type
_entity_poly.pdbx_seq_one_letter_code
_entity_poly.pdbx_strand_id
1 'polypeptide(L)'
;MSTSYPFSLLNLSSDEQRVCALLQKQRQCTSAELISKAGVSNPNAVIDGINQQLLASHSQWFIQCSATRSLGRQSVAPVGYYRLLRKLF
;
A
#
# COMPACT_ATOMS: atom_id res chain seq x y z
N MET A 1 -15.47 -5.50 -18.52
CA MET A 1 -14.14 -4.92 -18.25
C MET A 1 -13.47 -5.78 -17.19
N SER A 2 -12.50 -6.62 -17.57
CA SER A 2 -11.79 -7.48 -16.63
C SER A 2 -11.08 -6.62 -15.59
N THR A 3 -11.55 -6.65 -14.35
CA THR A 3 -10.84 -6.10 -13.20
C THR A 3 -9.61 -6.97 -12.98
N SER A 4 -8.52 -6.71 -13.70
CA SER A 4 -7.24 -7.37 -13.47
C SER A 4 -6.87 -7.13 -12.01
N TYR A 5 -7.01 -8.15 -11.18
CA TYR A 5 -6.62 -8.09 -9.78
C TYR A 5 -5.10 -7.96 -9.74
N PRO A 6 -4.56 -6.78 -9.34
CA PRO A 6 -3.12 -6.50 -9.40
C PRO A 6 -2.26 -7.44 -8.56
N PHE A 7 -2.90 -8.19 -7.65
CA PHE A 7 -2.26 -8.96 -6.59
C PHE A 7 -2.59 -10.46 -6.63
N SER A 8 -3.43 -10.93 -7.57
CA SER A 8 -3.87 -12.34 -7.60
C SER A 8 -2.76 -13.34 -7.94
N LEU A 9 -1.66 -12.86 -8.52
CA LEU A 9 -0.49 -13.67 -8.87
C LEU A 9 0.64 -13.58 -7.85
N LEU A 10 0.46 -12.80 -6.77
CA LEU A 10 1.47 -12.58 -5.75
C LEU A 10 1.28 -13.56 -4.59
N ASN A 11 2.39 -14.06 -4.05
CA ASN A 11 2.39 -14.92 -2.87
C ASN A 11 2.37 -14.06 -1.60
N LEU A 12 1.25 -13.39 -1.36
CA LEU A 12 1.08 -12.44 -0.26
C LEU A 12 0.77 -13.16 1.06
N SER A 13 1.45 -12.73 2.12
CA SER A 13 1.10 -13.06 3.51
C SER A 13 -0.27 -12.49 3.91
N SER A 14 -0.86 -12.98 4.99
CA SER A 14 -2.16 -12.52 5.50
C SER A 14 -2.21 -11.01 5.77
N ASP A 15 -1.10 -10.39 6.16
CA ASP A 15 -1.01 -8.94 6.39
C ASP A 15 -0.99 -8.18 5.06
N GLU A 16 -0.16 -8.63 4.13
CA GLU A 16 -0.06 -8.05 2.80
C GLU A 16 -1.38 -8.17 2.03
N GLN A 17 -2.08 -9.31 2.14
CA GLN A 17 -3.40 -9.51 1.54
C GLN A 17 -4.43 -8.49 2.04
N ARG A 18 -4.45 -8.23 3.35
CA ARG A 18 -5.36 -7.24 3.96
C ARG A 18 -5.06 -5.83 3.46
N VAL A 19 -3.79 -5.46 3.40
CA VAL A 19 -3.34 -4.15 2.87
C VAL A 19 -3.69 -4.01 1.40
N CYS A 20 -3.43 -5.04 0.60
CA CYS A 20 -3.76 -5.12 -0.81
C CYS A 20 -5.27 -4.99 -1.07
N ALA A 21 -6.11 -5.68 -0.28
CA ALA A 21 -7.56 -5.56 -0.37
C ALA A 21 -8.04 -4.14 -0.04
N LEU A 22 -7.45 -3.52 0.99
CA LEU A 22 -7.76 -2.14 1.36
C LEU A 22 -7.39 -1.16 0.23
N LEU A 23 -6.19 -1.30 -0.33
CA LEU A 23 -5.68 -0.47 -1.43
C LEU A 23 -6.41 -0.71 -2.75
N GLN A 24 -6.91 -1.92 -3.02
CA GLN A 24 -7.77 -2.18 -4.17
C GLN A 24 -9.10 -1.45 -4.04
N LYS A 25 -9.70 -1.46 -2.84
CA LYS A 25 -11.00 -0.82 -2.57
C LYS A 25 -10.91 0.70 -2.59
N GLN A 26 -9.88 1.28 -1.96
CA GLN A 26 -9.80 2.73 -1.73
C GLN A 26 -8.83 3.45 -2.67
N ARG A 27 -7.97 2.71 -3.41
CA ARG A 27 -6.85 3.21 -4.27
C ARG A 27 -5.77 4.01 -3.53
N GLN A 28 -6.09 4.59 -2.39
CA GLN A 28 -5.23 5.39 -1.53
C GLN A 28 -5.59 5.15 -0.08
N CYS A 29 -4.58 5.01 0.78
CA CYS A 29 -4.74 4.77 2.21
C CYS A 29 -3.61 5.43 3.00
N THR A 30 -3.89 5.81 4.23
CA THR A 30 -2.87 6.31 5.17
C THR A 30 -2.29 5.20 6.04
N SER A 31 -1.12 5.43 6.64
CA SER A 31 -0.54 4.51 7.63
C SER A 31 -1.49 4.25 8.79
N ALA A 32 -2.21 5.26 9.25
CA ALA A 32 -3.24 5.13 10.28
C ALA A 32 -4.38 4.21 9.86
N GLU A 33 -4.84 4.29 8.61
CA GLU A 33 -5.88 3.40 8.08
C GLU A 33 -5.38 1.98 7.86
N LEU A 34 -4.13 1.79 7.44
CA LEU A 34 -3.53 0.46 7.34
C LEU A 34 -3.42 -0.19 8.72
N ILE A 35 -3.05 0.57 9.75
CA ILE A 35 -3.00 0.08 11.12
C ILE A 35 -4.42 -0.24 11.62
N SER A 36 -5.36 0.68 11.47
CA SER A 36 -6.72 0.55 12.04
C SER A 36 -7.61 -0.43 11.28
N LYS A 37 -7.59 -0.44 9.95
CA LYS A 37 -8.49 -1.25 9.10
C LYS A 37 -7.86 -2.56 8.66
N ALA A 38 -6.55 -2.57 8.34
CA ALA A 38 -5.86 -3.79 7.94
C ALA A 38 -5.17 -4.50 9.11
N GLY A 39 -5.04 -3.85 10.28
CA GLY A 39 -4.46 -4.45 11.49
C GLY A 39 -2.95 -4.62 11.41
N VAL A 40 -2.27 -3.82 10.59
CA VAL A 40 -0.83 -3.96 10.34
C VAL A 40 -0.04 -3.10 11.31
N SER A 41 0.95 -3.69 11.99
CA SER A 41 1.78 -2.97 12.97
C SER A 41 2.83 -2.06 12.31
N ASN A 42 3.40 -2.50 11.18
CA ASN A 42 4.39 -1.73 10.42
C ASN A 42 3.97 -1.62 8.94
N PRO A 43 3.14 -0.63 8.59
CA PRO A 43 2.64 -0.49 7.22
C PRO A 43 3.76 -0.28 6.21
N ASN A 44 4.85 0.40 6.57
CA ASN A 44 5.93 0.67 5.63
C ASN A 44 6.65 -0.61 5.19
N ALA A 45 7.00 -1.48 6.15
CA ALA A 45 7.64 -2.76 5.85
C ALA A 45 6.75 -3.68 5.01
N VAL A 46 5.45 -3.71 5.28
CA VAL A 46 4.49 -4.51 4.51
C VAL A 46 4.35 -4.00 3.07
N ILE A 47 4.29 -2.67 2.89
CA ILE A 47 4.23 -2.06 1.55
C ILE A 47 5.50 -2.31 0.76
N ASP A 48 6.67 -2.20 1.40
CA ASP A 48 7.95 -2.52 0.75
C ASP A 48 7.99 -4.00 0.33
N GLY A 49 7.52 -4.92 1.18
CA GLY A 49 7.38 -6.34 0.84
C GLY A 49 6.49 -6.57 -0.40
N ILE A 50 5.31 -5.96 -0.42
CA ILE A 50 4.39 -6.03 -1.58
C ILE A 50 5.05 -5.48 -2.84
N ASN A 51 5.73 -4.33 -2.74
CA ASN A 51 6.42 -3.73 -3.89
C ASN A 51 7.56 -4.61 -4.42
N GLN A 52 8.31 -5.28 -3.55
CA GLN A 52 9.32 -6.25 -3.97
C GLN A 52 8.70 -7.43 -4.72
N GLN A 53 7.58 -7.96 -4.24
CA GLN A 53 6.86 -9.03 -4.94
C GLN A 53 6.29 -8.57 -6.28
N LEU A 54 5.68 -7.38 -6.32
CA LEU A 54 5.20 -6.76 -7.56
C LEU A 54 6.32 -6.55 -8.57
N LEU A 55 7.51 -6.15 -8.12
CA LEU A 55 8.69 -6.00 -8.95
C LEU A 55 9.17 -7.36 -9.49
N ALA A 56 9.27 -8.37 -8.61
CA ALA A 56 9.69 -9.71 -8.97
C ALA A 56 8.75 -10.38 -9.98
N SER A 57 7.45 -10.12 -9.89
CA SER A 57 6.44 -10.64 -10.82
C SER A 57 6.27 -9.79 -12.09
N HIS A 58 7.16 -8.82 -12.35
CA HIS A 58 7.05 -7.88 -13.47
C HIS A 58 5.68 -7.20 -13.56
N SER A 59 5.05 -6.96 -12.41
CA SER A 59 3.72 -6.36 -12.37
C SER A 59 3.77 -4.91 -12.85
N GLN A 60 2.72 -4.55 -13.61
CA GLN A 60 2.46 -3.17 -13.97
C GLN A 60 2.00 -2.33 -12.78
N TRP A 61 1.76 -2.91 -11.61
CA TRP A 61 1.31 -2.20 -10.43
C TRP A 61 2.47 -1.91 -9.48
N PHE A 62 2.40 -0.78 -8.79
CA PHE A 62 3.29 -0.44 -7.67
C PHE A 62 2.53 0.42 -6.67
N ILE A 63 2.98 0.38 -5.42
CA ILE A 63 2.42 1.22 -4.36
C ILE A 63 3.39 2.36 -4.07
N GLN A 64 2.97 3.58 -4.38
CA GLN A 64 3.73 4.76 -4.05
C GLN A 64 3.60 5.06 -2.57
N CYS A 65 4.72 5.16 -1.88
CA CYS A 65 4.81 5.67 -0.50
C CYS A 65 5.19 7.15 -0.54
N SER A 66 4.49 7.98 0.22
CA SER A 66 4.81 9.40 0.42
C SER A 66 4.61 9.74 1.89
N ALA A 67 5.71 10.06 2.58
CA ALA A 67 5.62 10.53 3.96
C ALA A 67 5.26 12.02 3.96
N THR A 68 4.14 12.39 4.58
CA THR A 68 3.90 13.81 4.90
C THR A 68 4.57 14.12 6.23
N ARG A 69 5.67 14.89 6.17
CA ARG A 69 6.10 15.67 7.34
C ARG A 69 5.06 16.76 7.54
N SER A 70 4.40 16.77 8.69
CA SER A 70 3.55 17.87 9.13
C SER A 70 4.40 19.15 9.28
N LEU A 71 4.48 19.96 8.21
CA LEU A 71 4.96 21.34 8.27
C LEU A 71 3.83 22.21 8.86
N GLY A 72 3.69 22.17 10.18
CA GLY A 72 2.70 22.98 10.86
C GLY A 72 2.51 22.52 12.29
N ARG A 73 2.80 23.41 13.25
CA ARG A 73 2.50 23.27 14.67
C ARG A 73 1.05 22.83 14.87
N GLN A 74 0.81 21.54 15.06
CA GLN A 74 -0.26 20.96 15.88
C GLN A 74 -0.21 19.43 15.74
N SER A 75 0.50 18.80 16.67
CA SER A 75 0.33 17.41 17.14
C SER A 75 -0.38 16.39 16.25
N VAL A 76 0.20 16.03 15.11
CA VAL A 76 -0.13 14.78 14.41
C VAL A 76 1.16 14.09 13.99
N ALA A 77 1.36 12.88 14.52
CA ALA A 77 2.48 12.01 14.19
C ALA A 77 2.64 11.86 12.66
N PRO A 78 3.84 11.62 12.14
CA PRO A 78 4.06 11.46 10.70
C PRO A 78 3.13 10.37 10.14
N VAL A 79 2.27 10.75 9.20
CA VAL A 79 1.37 9.82 8.51
C VAL A 79 1.97 9.49 7.15
N GLY A 80 2.19 8.20 6.90
CA GLY A 80 2.56 7.71 5.58
C GLY A 80 1.32 7.68 4.69
N TYR A 81 1.41 8.18 3.47
CA TYR A 81 0.38 8.03 2.44
C TYR A 81 0.82 6.97 1.43
N TYR A 82 -0.09 6.06 1.13
CA TYR A 82 0.14 4.94 0.23
C TYR A 82 -0.89 4.99 -0.89
N ARG A 83 -0.43 4.97 -2.15
CA ARG A 83 -1.30 5.01 -3.32
C ARG A 83 -0.95 3.89 -4.29
N LEU A 84 -1.96 3.12 -4.68
CA LEU A 84 -1.81 2.07 -5.68
C LEU A 84 -1.86 2.69 -7.08
N LEU A 85 -0.74 2.59 -7.79
CA LEU A 85 -0.55 3.14 -9.12
C LEU A 85 -0.22 2.05 -10.14
N ARG A 86 -0.52 2.33 -11.41
CA ARG A 86 -0.10 1.51 -12.54
C ARG A 86 1.08 2.21 -13.23
N LYS A 87 2.18 1.50 -13.44
CA LYS A 87 3.31 1.90 -14.28
C LYS A 87 2.78 2.18 -15.69
N LEU A 88 3.23 3.28 -16.29
CA LEU A 88 2.78 3.76 -17.60
C LEU A 88 3.69 3.31 -18.75
N PHE A 89 4.60 2.37 -18.51
CA PHE A 89 5.62 1.94 -19.47
C PHE A 89 5.59 0.42 -19.62
#